data_AF-A0A932VTA9-F1
#
_entry.id   AF-A0A932VTA9-F1
#
_cell.length_a   1.000
_cell.length_b   1.000
_cell.length_c   1.000
_cell.angle_alpha   90.00
_cell.angle_beta   90.00
_cell.angle_gamma   90.00
#
_symmetry.space_group_name_H-M   'P 1'
#
loop_
_entity.id
_entity.type
_entity.pdbx_description
1 polymer ?
#
loop_
_entity_poly.entity_id
_entity_poly.type
_entity_poly.pdbx_seq_one_letter_code
_entity_poly.pdbx_strand_id
1 'polypeptide(L)'
;MEEIKRADVQVVQPKITLEAIKNKSHLEIEVKGNFGAVLEELNTKLADKLGNLKLTPRSAEGFHITVIGPTESKVLQTMTEAQLAELEAINSKLKDGQGIHIDGIGFIDGATQAGIREADKTKKTAFLAFSVVSEEGKSDIQKFRASLGLPSKDLHITLGFVESEKGGDIHMQIVGKDEKGKDKMGSISKKADPAFRDLFLHELPNMYIKVGEIGGPEKQKKQEK
;
A
#
# COMPACT_ATOMS: atom_id res chain seq x y z
N MET A 1 35.43 -30.51 30.58
CA MET A 1 34.94 -29.73 29.42
C MET A 1 33.47 -29.47 29.69
N GLU A 2 33.13 -28.25 30.12
CA GLU A 2 31.73 -27.85 30.32
C GLU A 2 31.16 -27.40 28.97
N GLU A 3 30.07 -28.04 28.54
CA GLU A 3 29.25 -27.60 27.42
C GLU A 3 28.44 -26.36 27.82
N ILE A 4 28.82 -25.21 27.26
CA ILE A 4 27.99 -24.01 27.32
C ILE A 4 26.80 -24.23 26.38
N LYS A 5 25.65 -24.59 26.95
CA LYS A 5 24.35 -24.54 26.25
C LYS A 5 24.09 -23.09 25.85
N ARG A 6 24.18 -22.80 24.54
CA ARG A 6 23.69 -21.55 23.97
C ARG A 6 22.18 -21.51 24.20
N ALA A 7 21.73 -20.65 25.10
CA ALA A 7 20.33 -20.29 25.19
C ALA A 7 19.93 -19.65 23.85
N ASP A 8 18.90 -20.21 23.22
CA ASP A 8 18.23 -19.58 22.09
C ASP A 8 17.71 -18.22 22.56
N VAL A 9 18.44 -17.16 22.20
CA VAL A 9 17.95 -15.79 22.35
C VAL A 9 16.82 -15.65 21.33
N GLN A 10 15.60 -15.99 21.74
CA GLN A 10 14.40 -15.56 21.04
C GLN A 10 14.39 -14.04 21.10
N VAL A 11 14.76 -13.41 19.98
CA VAL A 11 14.57 -11.97 19.79
C VAL A 11 13.06 -11.73 19.81
N VAL A 12 12.55 -11.32 20.97
CA VAL A 12 11.16 -10.88 21.11
C VAL A 12 11.01 -9.66 20.22
N GLN A 13 10.33 -9.83 19.07
CA GLN A 13 10.02 -8.71 18.20
C GLN A 13 9.18 -7.70 18.99
N PRO A 14 9.50 -6.40 18.95
CA PRO A 14 8.74 -5.40 19.68
C PRO A 14 7.31 -5.38 19.14
N LYS A 15 6.37 -5.81 19.99
CA LYS A 15 4.94 -5.77 19.70
C LYS A 15 4.49 -4.31 19.55
N ILE A 16 3.80 -3.99 18.47
CA ILE A 16 3.22 -2.66 18.30
C ILE A 16 2.12 -2.46 19.36
N THR A 17 2.08 -1.30 20.02
CA THR A 17 1.10 -1.01 21.08
C THR A 17 0.00 -0.08 20.60
N LEU A 18 -1.17 -0.10 21.24
CA LEU A 18 -2.22 0.88 20.97
C LEU A 18 -1.75 2.32 21.15
N GLU A 19 -0.91 2.58 22.15
CA GLU A 19 -0.32 3.90 22.39
C GLU A 19 0.55 4.36 21.21
N ALA A 20 1.39 3.47 20.67
CA ALA A 20 2.18 3.77 19.49
C ALA A 20 1.29 4.08 18.28
N ILE A 21 0.22 3.31 18.08
CA ILE A 21 -0.72 3.47 16.95
C ILE A 21 -1.48 4.79 17.00
N LYS A 22 -1.88 5.24 18.18
CA LYS A 22 -2.59 6.52 18.36
C LYS A 22 -1.80 7.72 17.83
N ASN A 23 -0.47 7.65 17.84
CA ASN A 23 0.38 8.73 17.38
C ASN A 23 0.70 8.66 15.88
N LYS A 24 0.34 7.55 15.21
CA LYS A 24 0.54 7.40 13.77
C LYS A 24 -0.45 8.23 12.96
N SER A 25 0.02 8.75 11.84
CA SER A 25 -0.80 9.44 10.85
C SER A 25 -1.55 8.47 9.93
N HIS A 26 -1.04 7.26 9.77
CA HIS A 26 -1.65 6.16 9.02
C HIS A 26 -0.99 4.84 9.44
N LEU A 27 -1.63 3.71 9.12
CA LEU A 27 -1.04 2.38 9.34
C LEU A 27 -0.70 1.70 8.03
N GLU A 28 0.50 1.15 7.99
CA GLU A 28 1.08 0.49 6.86
C GLU A 28 1.72 -0.83 7.29
N ILE A 29 1.78 -1.78 6.36
CA ILE A 29 2.58 -2.99 6.50
C ILE A 29 3.74 -2.85 5.52
N GLU A 30 4.97 -2.92 6.03
CA GLU A 30 6.17 -2.87 5.20
C GLU A 30 6.21 -4.04 4.22
N VAL A 31 6.66 -3.77 3.00
CA VAL A 31 6.95 -4.78 1.99
C VAL A 31 8.37 -4.60 1.49
N LYS A 32 9.11 -5.71 1.42
CA LYS A 32 10.40 -5.79 0.76
C LYS A 32 10.20 -6.61 -0.49
N GLY A 33 10.59 -6.08 -1.64
CA GLY A 33 10.57 -6.85 -2.86
C GLY A 33 11.52 -6.30 -3.91
N ASN A 34 11.88 -7.16 -4.86
CA ASN A 34 12.64 -6.75 -6.02
C ASN A 34 11.68 -6.45 -7.18
N PHE A 35 11.37 -5.17 -7.36
CA PHE A 35 10.50 -4.70 -8.43
C PHE A 35 11.26 -4.00 -9.57
N GLY A 36 12.59 -4.08 -9.59
CA GLY A 36 13.43 -3.39 -10.59
C GLY A 36 13.10 -3.83 -12.01
N ALA A 37 13.19 -5.13 -12.28
CA ALA A 37 12.89 -5.72 -13.59
C ALA A 37 11.44 -5.41 -14.05
N VAL A 38 10.48 -5.50 -13.12
CA VAL A 38 9.08 -5.15 -13.38
C VAL A 38 8.94 -3.71 -13.83
N LEU A 39 9.62 -2.77 -13.17
CA LEU A 39 9.56 -1.36 -13.50
C LEU A 39 10.27 -1.02 -14.81
N GLU A 40 11.39 -1.69 -15.10
CA GLU A 40 12.11 -1.54 -16.38
C GLU A 40 11.24 -1.98 -17.56
N GLU A 41 10.62 -3.15 -17.46
CA GLU A 41 9.75 -3.67 -18.52
C GLU A 41 8.45 -2.87 -18.64
N LEU A 42 7.91 -2.35 -17.52
CA LEU A 42 6.81 -1.38 -17.57
C LEU A 42 7.21 -0.11 -18.33
N ASN A 43 8.40 0.44 -18.09
CA ASN A 43 8.87 1.61 -18.80
C ASN A 43 8.98 1.35 -20.32
N THR A 44 9.39 0.15 -20.73
CA THR A 44 9.39 -0.26 -22.14
C THR A 44 7.97 -0.34 -22.70
N LYS A 45 7.05 -1.04 -22.04
CA LYS A 45 5.66 -1.19 -22.49
C LYS A 45 4.87 0.13 -22.50
N LEU A 46 5.23 1.05 -21.62
CA LEU A 46 4.57 2.34 -21.48
C LEU A 46 5.28 3.47 -22.24
N ALA A 47 6.30 3.18 -23.05
CA ALA A 47 7.10 4.20 -23.74
C ALA A 47 6.23 5.22 -24.50
N ASP A 48 5.21 4.76 -25.24
CA ASP A 48 4.30 5.65 -25.97
C ASP A 48 3.44 6.54 -25.04
N LYS A 49 3.08 6.04 -23.85
CA LYS A 49 2.29 6.78 -22.85
C LYS A 49 3.13 7.72 -21.99
N LEU A 50 4.42 7.41 -21.83
CA LEU A 50 5.36 8.18 -21.02
C LEU A 50 6.14 9.21 -21.84
N GLY A 51 6.27 8.99 -23.16
CA GLY A 51 7.16 9.78 -24.01
C GLY A 51 8.61 9.66 -23.52
N ASN A 52 9.22 10.79 -23.18
CA ASN A 52 10.60 10.82 -22.64
C ASN A 52 10.69 10.62 -21.13
N LEU A 53 9.55 10.46 -20.45
CA LEU A 53 9.49 10.28 -19.01
C LEU A 53 9.69 8.80 -18.65
N LYS A 54 10.08 8.54 -17.41
CA LYS A 54 10.20 7.18 -16.87
C LYS A 54 9.54 7.12 -15.50
N LEU A 55 8.91 6.00 -15.21
CA LEU A 55 8.54 5.63 -13.86
C LEU A 55 9.82 5.38 -13.07
N THR A 56 10.01 6.15 -12.00
CA THR A 56 11.07 5.93 -11.01
C THR A 56 10.52 5.12 -9.84
N PRO A 57 11.35 4.25 -9.23
CA PRO A 57 10.88 3.42 -8.12
C PRO A 57 10.47 4.26 -6.91
N ARG A 58 9.54 3.74 -6.10
CA ARG A 58 9.22 4.28 -4.76
C ARG A 58 10.34 3.97 -3.73
N SER A 59 11.60 4.26 -4.06
CA SER A 59 12.76 3.80 -3.29
C SER A 59 13.01 4.59 -2.01
N ALA A 60 12.65 5.88 -1.95
CA ALA A 60 12.98 6.75 -0.81
C ALA A 60 12.20 6.40 0.48
N GLU A 61 10.95 5.93 0.36
CA GLU A 61 10.08 5.62 1.51
C GLU A 61 9.90 4.11 1.75
N GLY A 62 10.44 3.28 0.86
CA GLY A 62 10.20 1.84 0.84
C GLY A 62 8.81 1.48 0.30
N PHE A 63 8.61 0.18 0.05
CA PHE A 63 7.33 -0.36 -0.39
C PHE A 63 6.47 -0.71 0.82
N HIS A 64 5.17 -0.48 0.72
CA HIS A 64 4.24 -0.79 1.79
C HIS A 64 2.83 -1.04 1.27
N ILE A 65 2.02 -1.58 2.16
CA ILE A 65 0.58 -1.74 2.01
C ILE A 65 -0.09 -0.80 3.01
N THR A 66 -0.80 0.21 2.53
CA THR A 66 -1.53 1.11 3.43
C THR A 66 -2.84 0.47 3.89
N VAL A 67 -2.89 0.00 5.14
CA VAL A 67 -4.07 -0.62 5.75
C VAL A 67 -5.08 0.43 6.20
N ILE A 68 -4.62 1.52 6.83
CA ILE A 68 -5.44 2.67 7.26
C ILE A 68 -4.79 3.93 6.72
N GLY A 69 -5.47 4.68 5.87
CA GLY A 69 -4.91 5.86 5.21
C GLY A 69 -4.91 7.13 6.08
N PRO A 70 -4.22 8.21 5.66
CA PRO A 70 -4.14 9.46 6.41
C PRO A 70 -5.50 10.11 6.73
N THR A 71 -6.45 10.00 5.79
CA THR A 71 -7.83 10.50 5.94
C THR A 71 -8.68 9.66 6.90
N GLU A 72 -8.24 8.44 7.20
CA GLU A 72 -8.91 7.46 8.08
C GLU A 72 -8.31 7.46 9.49
N SER A 73 -7.27 8.24 9.73
CA SER A 73 -6.44 8.25 10.95
C SER A 73 -7.19 8.46 12.28
N LYS A 74 -8.43 8.96 12.24
CA LYS A 74 -9.28 9.08 13.42
C LYS A 74 -9.58 7.73 14.07
N VAL A 75 -9.74 6.67 13.28
CA VAL A 75 -10.02 5.32 13.81
C VAL A 75 -8.88 4.76 14.67
N LEU A 76 -7.66 5.27 14.45
CA LEU A 76 -6.48 4.90 15.25
C LEU A 76 -6.61 5.33 16.71
N GLN A 77 -7.44 6.33 17.02
CA GLN A 77 -7.68 6.78 18.39
C GLN A 77 -8.56 5.83 19.20
N THR A 78 -9.45 5.11 18.50
CA THR A 78 -10.50 4.29 19.09
C THR A 78 -10.28 2.80 18.86
N MET A 79 -9.13 2.42 18.29
CA MET A 79 -8.80 1.03 18.05
C MET A 79 -8.66 0.27 19.37
N THR A 80 -9.24 -0.93 19.41
CA THR A 80 -9.24 -1.80 20.59
C THR A 80 -8.09 -2.81 20.55
N GLU A 81 -7.76 -3.42 21.68
CA GLU A 81 -6.74 -4.47 21.74
C GLU A 81 -7.10 -5.69 20.89
N ALA A 82 -8.39 -6.04 20.82
CA ALA A 82 -8.86 -7.13 19.98
C ALA A 82 -8.63 -6.85 18.48
N GLN A 83 -8.90 -5.62 18.03
CA GLN A 83 -8.63 -5.20 16.65
C GLN A 83 -7.13 -5.15 16.36
N LEU A 84 -6.32 -4.71 17.32
CA LEU A 84 -4.86 -4.76 17.18
C LEU A 84 -4.36 -6.20 17.02
N ALA A 85 -4.83 -7.11 17.88
CA ALA A 85 -4.48 -8.53 17.79
C ALA A 85 -4.93 -9.16 16.47
N GLU A 86 -6.08 -8.76 15.93
CA GLU A 86 -6.55 -9.17 14.61
C GLU A 86 -5.57 -8.73 13.51
N LEU A 87 -5.14 -7.46 13.53
CA LEU A 87 -4.17 -6.93 12.56
C LEU A 87 -2.80 -7.62 12.68
N GLU A 88 -2.34 -7.90 13.90
CA GLU A 88 -1.10 -8.64 14.14
C GLU A 88 -1.16 -10.07 13.62
N ALA A 89 -2.29 -10.76 13.81
CA ALA A 89 -2.51 -12.10 13.27
C ALA A 89 -2.49 -12.09 11.74
N ILE A 90 -3.12 -11.09 11.11
CA ILE A 90 -3.05 -10.89 9.65
C ILE A 90 -1.59 -10.68 9.21
N ASN A 91 -0.86 -9.78 9.87
CA ASN A 91 0.53 -9.50 9.53
C ASN A 91 1.42 -10.75 9.69
N SER A 92 1.21 -11.55 10.72
CA SER A 92 1.94 -12.82 10.92
C SER A 92 1.71 -13.78 9.75
N LYS A 93 0.46 -14.00 9.34
CA LYS A 93 0.14 -14.84 8.17
C LYS A 93 0.85 -14.34 6.90
N LEU A 94 0.83 -13.02 6.70
CA LEU A 94 1.47 -12.38 5.54
C LEU A 94 3.00 -12.55 5.56
N LYS A 95 3.65 -12.46 6.73
CA LYS A 95 5.10 -12.73 6.89
C LYS A 95 5.46 -14.16 6.52
N ASP A 96 4.57 -15.11 6.80
CA ASP A 96 4.73 -16.53 6.43
C ASP A 96 4.38 -16.80 4.96
N GLY A 97 4.09 -15.76 4.17
CA GLY A 97 3.72 -15.86 2.75
C GLY A 97 2.30 -16.33 2.52
N GLN A 98 1.48 -16.45 3.56
CA GLN A 98 0.11 -16.94 3.45
C GLN A 98 -0.86 -15.81 3.07
N GLY A 99 -1.82 -16.16 2.21
CA GLY A 99 -2.94 -15.29 1.88
C GLY A 99 -2.62 -14.11 0.96
N ILE A 100 -1.38 -13.94 0.47
CA ILE A 100 -1.06 -12.93 -0.54
C ILE A 100 -1.44 -13.49 -1.92
N HIS A 101 -2.41 -12.87 -2.55
CA HIS A 101 -2.77 -13.14 -3.94
C HIS A 101 -2.45 -11.90 -4.77
N ILE A 102 -1.49 -12.00 -5.69
CA ILE A 102 -1.16 -10.88 -6.58
C ILE A 102 -2.13 -10.91 -7.77
N ASP A 103 -2.94 -9.87 -7.92
CA ASP A 103 -3.95 -9.76 -8.96
C ASP A 103 -3.35 -9.31 -10.30
N GLY A 104 -2.26 -8.54 -10.24
CA GLY A 104 -1.52 -8.09 -11.41
C GLY A 104 -0.95 -6.68 -11.25
N ILE A 105 -0.51 -6.09 -12.35
CA ILE A 105 0.01 -4.73 -12.37
C ILE A 105 -1.09 -3.77 -12.85
N GLY A 106 -1.23 -2.64 -12.18
CA GLY A 106 -2.08 -1.53 -12.60
C GLY A 106 -1.28 -0.27 -12.88
N PHE A 107 -1.88 0.61 -13.68
CA PHE A 107 -1.32 1.91 -14.05
C PHE A 107 -2.42 2.97 -14.02
N ILE A 108 -2.11 4.12 -13.42
CA ILE A 108 -2.96 5.32 -13.44
C ILE A 108 -2.20 6.39 -14.21
N ASP A 109 -2.85 6.93 -15.23
CA ASP A 109 -2.42 8.15 -15.91
C ASP A 109 -3.36 9.30 -15.57
N GLY A 110 -2.85 10.24 -14.77
CA GLY A 110 -3.62 11.39 -14.31
C GLY A 110 -4.18 12.24 -15.45
N ALA A 111 -3.54 12.22 -16.62
CA ALA A 111 -3.94 13.05 -17.76
C ALA A 111 -5.18 12.51 -18.48
N THR A 112 -5.38 11.19 -18.45
CA THR A 112 -6.41 10.51 -19.24
C THR A 112 -7.52 9.90 -18.38
N GLN A 113 -7.26 9.66 -17.09
CA GLN A 113 -8.25 9.07 -16.20
C GLN A 113 -9.32 10.09 -15.79
N ALA A 114 -10.58 9.67 -15.89
CA ALA A 114 -11.72 10.47 -15.47
C ALA A 114 -11.73 10.70 -13.95
N GLY A 115 -12.20 11.87 -13.51
CA GLY A 115 -12.31 12.20 -12.09
C GLY A 115 -10.98 12.55 -11.40
N ILE A 116 -9.88 12.69 -12.13
CA ILE A 116 -8.61 13.14 -11.55
C ILE A 116 -8.64 14.65 -11.27
N ARG A 117 -8.11 15.06 -10.11
CA ARG A 117 -7.95 16.47 -9.75
C ARG A 117 -6.93 17.14 -10.65
N GLU A 118 -7.09 18.45 -10.90
CA GLU A 118 -6.10 19.24 -11.67
C GLU A 118 -4.66 19.08 -11.16
N ALA A 119 -4.46 19.03 -9.83
CA ALA A 119 -3.14 18.86 -9.23
C ALA A 119 -2.47 17.50 -9.51
N ASP A 120 -3.27 16.49 -9.86
CA ASP A 120 -2.82 15.12 -10.11
C ASP A 120 -2.77 14.79 -11.62
N LYS A 121 -3.24 15.69 -12.51
CA LYS A 121 -3.29 15.43 -13.96
C LYS A 121 -1.94 15.21 -14.62
N THR A 122 -0.86 15.71 -14.02
CA THR A 122 0.50 15.50 -14.53
C THR A 122 1.15 14.23 -13.98
N LYS A 123 0.52 13.56 -13.01
CA LYS A 123 1.08 12.39 -12.34
C LYS A 123 0.76 11.12 -13.13
N LYS A 124 1.67 10.15 -13.03
CA LYS A 124 1.52 8.80 -13.56
C LYS A 124 2.08 7.83 -12.52
N THR A 125 1.34 6.77 -12.22
CA THR A 125 1.70 5.85 -11.14
C THR A 125 1.45 4.41 -11.57
N ALA A 126 2.44 3.54 -11.34
CA ALA A 126 2.30 2.10 -11.47
C ALA A 126 2.25 1.46 -10.07
N PHE A 127 1.45 0.41 -9.95
CA PHE A 127 1.28 -0.31 -8.70
C PHE A 127 1.04 -1.79 -8.96
N LEU A 128 1.40 -2.62 -7.99
CA LEU A 128 1.03 -4.01 -7.92
C LEU A 128 -0.30 -4.11 -7.17
N ALA A 129 -1.35 -4.57 -7.84
CA ALA A 129 -2.63 -4.86 -7.22
C ALA A 129 -2.57 -6.26 -6.59
N PHE A 130 -3.06 -6.38 -5.36
CA PHE A 130 -3.09 -7.66 -4.70
C PHE A 130 -4.25 -7.72 -3.70
N SER A 131 -4.59 -8.93 -3.31
CA SER A 131 -5.64 -9.26 -2.36
C SER A 131 -5.05 -10.07 -1.22
N VAL A 132 -5.48 -9.79 0.01
CA VAL A 132 -5.18 -10.63 1.18
C VAL A 132 -6.36 -11.53 1.42
N VAL A 133 -6.26 -12.80 1.04
CA VAL A 133 -7.36 -13.78 1.04
C VAL A 133 -7.12 -14.82 2.11
N SER A 134 -8.15 -15.12 2.91
CA SER A 134 -8.14 -16.27 3.82
C SER A 134 -8.39 -17.59 3.08
N GLU A 135 -8.17 -18.71 3.76
CA GLU A 135 -8.51 -20.06 3.24
C GLU A 135 -9.98 -20.18 2.79
N GLU A 136 -10.88 -19.36 3.34
CA GLU A 136 -12.30 -19.31 3.00
C GLU A 136 -12.65 -18.38 1.82
N GLY A 137 -11.65 -17.83 1.12
CA GLY A 137 -11.86 -16.94 -0.03
C GLY A 137 -12.32 -15.52 0.33
N LYS A 138 -12.36 -15.16 1.63
CA LYS A 138 -12.73 -13.82 2.10
C LYS A 138 -11.49 -13.01 2.45
N SER A 139 -11.50 -11.70 2.20
CA SER A 139 -10.33 -10.87 2.49
C SER A 139 -10.22 -10.52 3.98
N ASP A 140 -9.16 -10.99 4.65
CA ASP A 140 -8.95 -10.76 6.08
C ASP A 140 -8.72 -9.27 6.38
N ILE A 141 -8.02 -8.53 5.52
CA ILE A 141 -7.86 -7.08 5.67
C ILE A 141 -9.20 -6.35 5.51
N GLN A 142 -10.08 -6.78 4.60
CA GLN A 142 -11.39 -6.13 4.47
C GLN A 142 -12.29 -6.42 5.68
N LYS A 143 -12.22 -7.63 6.26
CA LYS A 143 -12.90 -7.95 7.52
C LYS A 143 -12.42 -7.04 8.66
N PHE A 144 -11.10 -6.91 8.80
CA PHE A 144 -10.49 -5.99 9.78
C PHE A 144 -10.93 -4.54 9.54
N ARG A 145 -10.92 -4.06 8.30
CA ARG A 145 -11.40 -2.69 7.98
C ARG A 145 -12.87 -2.52 8.33
N ALA A 146 -13.72 -3.51 8.03
CA ALA A 146 -15.12 -3.49 8.41
C ALA A 146 -15.32 -3.46 9.93
N SER A 147 -14.47 -4.17 10.71
CA SER A 147 -14.53 -4.14 12.18
C SER A 147 -14.18 -2.76 12.76
N LEU A 148 -13.47 -1.92 12.02
CA LEU A 148 -13.20 -0.50 12.32
C LEU A 148 -14.26 0.47 11.77
N GLY A 149 -15.31 -0.04 11.11
CA GLY A 149 -16.31 0.79 10.41
C GLY A 149 -15.78 1.51 9.17
N LEU A 150 -14.65 1.05 8.61
CA LEU A 150 -14.06 1.61 7.41
C LEU A 150 -14.62 0.93 6.14
N PRO A 151 -14.71 1.65 5.01
CA PRO A 151 -15.11 1.07 3.75
C PRO A 151 -14.05 0.09 3.21
N SER A 152 -14.47 -0.78 2.30
CA SER A 152 -13.55 -1.63 1.54
C SER A 152 -12.51 -0.79 0.78
N LYS A 153 -11.30 -1.31 0.61
CA LYS A 153 -10.19 -0.62 -0.06
C LYS A 153 -9.42 -1.54 -0.99
N ASP A 154 -9.10 -1.05 -2.19
CA ASP A 154 -8.19 -1.76 -3.10
C ASP A 154 -6.75 -1.73 -2.51
N LEU A 155 -6.23 -2.91 -2.18
CA LEU A 155 -4.87 -3.04 -1.67
C LEU A 155 -3.88 -3.05 -2.84
N HIS A 156 -2.77 -2.36 -2.63
CA HIS A 156 -1.75 -2.20 -3.66
C HIS A 156 -0.40 -1.86 -3.03
N ILE A 157 0.65 -2.17 -3.77
CA ILE A 157 2.01 -1.68 -3.52
C ILE A 157 2.35 -0.75 -4.66
N THR A 158 2.63 0.52 -4.36
CA THR A 158 3.05 1.47 -5.39
C THR A 158 4.48 1.16 -5.81
N LEU A 159 4.66 0.76 -7.07
CA LEU A 159 5.95 0.35 -7.63
C LEU A 159 6.80 1.56 -7.99
N GLY A 160 6.16 2.56 -8.62
CA GLY A 160 6.86 3.75 -9.06
C GLY A 160 5.92 4.79 -9.65
N PHE A 161 6.44 5.99 -9.85
CA PHE A 161 5.73 7.12 -10.44
C PHE A 161 6.67 7.94 -11.30
N VAL A 162 6.12 8.74 -12.20
CA VAL A 162 6.95 9.68 -12.96
C VAL A 162 7.40 10.80 -12.02
N GLU A 163 8.71 10.90 -11.80
CA GLU A 163 9.33 12.04 -11.14
C GLU A 163 9.22 13.28 -12.05
N SER A 164 8.30 14.16 -11.70
CA SER A 164 8.25 15.55 -12.15
C SER A 164 8.27 16.45 -10.92
N GLU A 165 8.31 17.78 -11.08
CA GLU A 165 8.27 18.73 -9.94
C GLU A 165 7.04 18.55 -9.02
N LYS A 166 6.02 17.81 -9.48
CA LYS A 166 4.83 17.39 -8.71
C LYS A 166 4.64 15.88 -8.68
N GLY A 167 5.73 15.11 -8.77
CA GLY A 167 5.74 13.66 -8.73
C GLY A 167 5.04 13.09 -7.49
N GLY A 168 4.58 11.86 -7.59
CA GLY A 168 3.96 11.15 -6.48
C GLY A 168 2.79 10.26 -6.90
N ASP A 169 2.28 9.55 -5.92
CA ASP A 169 1.16 8.62 -6.09
C ASP A 169 -0.18 9.36 -6.29
N ILE A 170 -1.12 8.69 -6.95
CA ILE A 170 -2.51 9.12 -7.14
C ILE A 170 -3.39 8.18 -6.31
N HIS A 171 -4.03 8.73 -5.27
CA HIS A 171 -4.86 7.96 -4.34
C HIS A 171 -6.35 8.32 -4.39
N MET A 172 -6.68 9.51 -4.89
CA MET A 172 -8.02 10.09 -4.78
C MET A 172 -8.56 10.54 -6.13
N GLN A 173 -9.87 10.42 -6.31
CA GLN A 173 -10.64 10.90 -7.45
C GLN A 173 -11.82 11.73 -6.97
N ILE A 174 -12.31 12.61 -7.82
CA ILE A 174 -13.55 13.38 -7.63
C ILE A 174 -14.71 12.44 -7.95
N VAL A 175 -15.53 12.15 -6.92
CA VAL A 175 -16.70 11.26 -7.03
C VAL A 175 -18.01 12.03 -7.13
N GLY A 176 -17.97 13.37 -7.09
CA GLY A 176 -19.14 14.23 -7.19
C GLY A 176 -18.88 15.61 -6.60
N LYS A 177 -19.96 16.35 -6.34
CA LYS A 177 -19.92 17.64 -5.64
C LYS A 177 -20.78 17.59 -4.37
N ASP A 178 -20.37 18.32 -3.34
CA ASP A 178 -21.18 18.52 -2.14
C ASP A 178 -22.28 19.57 -2.37
N GLU A 179 -23.13 19.78 -1.35
CA GLU A 179 -24.23 20.76 -1.37
C GLU A 179 -23.76 22.21 -1.60
N LYS A 180 -22.47 22.48 -1.38
CA LYS A 180 -21.83 23.79 -1.57
C LYS A 180 -21.07 23.86 -2.90
N GLY A 181 -21.21 22.85 -3.77
CA GLY A 181 -20.57 22.77 -5.07
C GLY A 181 -19.07 22.44 -5.04
N LYS A 182 -18.52 22.05 -3.88
CA LYS A 182 -17.12 21.65 -3.74
C LYS A 182 -16.93 20.18 -4.11
N ASP A 183 -15.76 19.85 -4.65
CA ASP A 183 -15.47 18.48 -5.06
C ASP A 183 -15.46 17.53 -3.86
N LYS A 184 -16.27 16.47 -3.99
CA LYS A 184 -16.27 15.35 -3.07
C LYS A 184 -15.21 14.36 -3.52
N MET A 185 -14.24 14.10 -2.66
CA MET A 185 -13.16 13.17 -2.93
C MET A 185 -13.52 11.74 -2.49
N GLY A 186 -13.15 10.76 -3.29
CA GLY A 186 -13.20 9.34 -2.97
C GLY A 186 -11.90 8.65 -3.38
N SER A 187 -11.68 7.42 -2.93
CA SER A 187 -10.50 6.66 -3.34
C SER A 187 -10.58 6.28 -4.80
N ILE A 188 -9.44 6.37 -5.50
CA ILE A 188 -9.31 5.85 -6.85
C ILE A 188 -9.25 4.32 -6.81
N SER A 189 -9.86 3.65 -7.78
CA SER A 189 -9.75 2.19 -7.85
C SER A 189 -8.36 1.80 -8.33
N LYS A 190 -7.75 0.82 -7.65
CA LYS A 190 -6.40 0.32 -7.93
C LYS A 190 -6.45 -1.16 -8.22
N LYS A 191 -7.00 -1.49 -9.40
CA LYS A 191 -7.10 -2.85 -9.92
C LYS A 191 -6.00 -3.10 -10.96
N ALA A 192 -5.71 -4.38 -11.19
CA ALA A 192 -4.84 -4.78 -12.28
C ALA A 192 -5.41 -4.31 -13.63
N ASP A 193 -4.54 -3.80 -14.50
CA ASP A 193 -4.88 -3.43 -15.87
C ASP A 193 -4.64 -4.65 -16.78
N PRO A 194 -5.66 -5.15 -17.49
CA PRO A 194 -5.53 -6.28 -18.40
C PRO A 194 -4.41 -6.13 -19.44
N ALA A 195 -4.05 -4.89 -19.81
CA ALA A 195 -2.97 -4.61 -20.76
C ALA A 195 -1.59 -5.08 -20.26
N PHE A 196 -1.41 -5.29 -18.95
CA PHE A 196 -0.16 -5.78 -18.37
C PHE A 196 -0.23 -7.23 -17.91
N ARG A 197 -1.25 -7.99 -18.31
CA ARG A 197 -1.40 -9.39 -17.90
C ARG A 197 -0.19 -10.24 -18.30
N ASP A 198 0.28 -10.13 -19.53
CA ASP A 198 1.41 -10.94 -20.02
C ASP A 198 2.70 -10.58 -19.29
N LEU A 199 2.91 -9.29 -19.04
CA LEU A 199 4.03 -8.81 -18.23
C LEU A 199 3.99 -9.41 -16.83
N PHE A 200 2.84 -9.33 -16.19
CA PHE A 200 2.65 -9.84 -14.86
C PHE A 200 2.95 -11.35 -14.77
N LEU A 201 2.42 -12.15 -15.70
CA LEU A 201 2.66 -13.59 -15.73
C LEU A 201 4.14 -13.93 -15.96
N HIS A 202 4.85 -13.15 -16.78
CA HIS A 202 6.28 -13.32 -17.04
C HIS A 202 7.13 -12.99 -15.80
N GLU A 203 6.81 -11.90 -15.10
CA GLU A 203 7.60 -11.43 -13.96
C GLU A 203 7.25 -12.11 -12.63
N LEU A 204 6.06 -12.70 -12.51
CA LEU A 204 5.59 -13.33 -11.27
C LEU A 204 6.61 -14.32 -10.66
N PRO A 205 7.29 -15.19 -11.41
CA PRO A 205 8.32 -16.09 -10.86
C PRO A 205 9.54 -15.36 -10.30
N ASN A 206 9.83 -14.14 -10.76
CA ASN A 206 10.97 -13.33 -10.34
C ASN A 206 10.62 -12.36 -9.20
N MET A 207 9.32 -12.16 -8.92
CA MET A 207 8.86 -11.29 -7.83
C MET A 207 9.07 -11.97 -6.48
N TYR A 208 10.15 -11.61 -5.80
CA TYR A 208 10.30 -11.90 -4.38
C TYR A 208 9.59 -10.83 -3.56
N ILE A 209 8.60 -11.23 -2.76
CA ILE A 209 7.88 -10.35 -1.82
C ILE A 209 8.04 -10.91 -0.41
N LYS A 210 8.58 -10.09 0.48
CA LYS A 210 8.69 -10.35 1.92
C LYS A 210 7.94 -9.27 2.67
N VAL A 211 7.03 -9.69 3.54
CA VAL A 211 6.27 -8.78 4.40
C VAL A 211 7.05 -8.48 5.67
N GLY A 212 7.04 -7.21 6.09
CA GLY A 212 7.73 -6.70 7.26
C GLY A 212 6.77 -6.38 8.41
N GLU A 213 7.08 -5.31 9.15
CA GLU A 213 6.32 -4.94 10.34
C GLU A 213 5.14 -4.01 10.03
N ILE A 214 4.17 -4.00 10.96
CA ILE A 214 3.14 -2.96 11.01
C ILE A 214 3.80 -1.67 11.53
N GLY A 215 3.56 -0.57 10.83
CA GLY A 215 4.12 0.72 11.20
C GLY A 215 3.38 1.87 10.55
N GLY A 216 4.11 2.96 10.36
CA GLY A 216 3.61 4.15 9.69
C GLY A 216 4.28 5.42 10.23
N PRO A 217 4.20 6.53 9.48
CA PRO A 217 4.72 7.82 9.89
C PRO A 217 3.97 8.40 11.10
N GLU A 218 4.72 8.99 12.02
CA GLU A 218 4.15 9.76 13.14
C GLU A 218 3.38 10.97 12.65
N LYS A 219 2.35 11.39 13.41
CA LYS A 219 1.70 12.67 13.19
C LYS A 219 2.71 13.80 13.39
N GLN A 220 2.81 14.71 12.43
CA GLN A 220 3.59 15.92 12.60
C GLN A 220 3.02 16.72 13.77
N LYS A 221 3.82 16.93 14.82
CA LYS A 221 3.47 17.88 15.88
C LYS A 221 3.44 19.26 15.23
N LYS A 222 2.29 19.94 15.24
CA LYS A 222 2.26 21.37 14.90
C LYS A 222 3.21 22.06 15.87
N GLN A 223 4.28 22.67 15.34
CA GLN A 223 5.03 23.64 16.11
C GLN A 223 4.06 24.77 16.41
N GLU A 224 3.65 24.90 17.66
CA GLU A 224 2.97 26.09 18.14
C GLU A 224 3.91 27.26 17.90
N LYS A 225 3.45 28.22 17.08
CA LYS A 225 4.11 29.51 16.85
C LYS A 225 3.65 30.49 17.91
#